data_AF-A0A939BYC2-F1
#
_entry.id   AF-A0A939BYC2-F1
#
_cell.length_a   1.000
_cell.length_b   1.000
_cell.length_c   1.000
_cell.angle_alpha   90.00
_cell.angle_beta   90.00
_cell.angle_gamma   90.00
#
_symmetry.space_group_name_H-M   'P 1'
#
loop_
_entity.id
_entity.type
_entity.pdbx_description
1 polymer ?
#
loop_
_entity_poly.entity_id
_entity_poly.type
_entity_poly.pdbx_seq_one_letter_code
_entity_poly.pdbx_strand_id
1 'polypeptide(L)'
;MGLNCAVAVLTGVDVADLARLGVHPTGRVVTGDVALGEEQPCAVLRDGRLVLVCADPRLLDVADEAAATTGAPLAGVALGSTADVYVLRFRDGARARERVLYGAETVSEGGEAWVEEEALGSEAFAEDGVLAVLERATGLRLDDDWMHLELQELAWTLPGDEDAPATDPVEPAHASGIDALMGAPSAVTHPGGHLVDHDDLDDRDDQDDHGAPAGARQADDPAARYVDLAPVAASSRVTAAAVGVGLAIEALLALLALTTDLTFGTLLPHVLFVAVACFVLAAGRLNLIALVVLTLEAVVVLVTVLGAANRDEAPVALLLGVGAYLVALIGVLGWHARRVFHAQHAMHLAAQ
;
A
#
# COMPACT_ATOMS: atom_id res chain seq x y z
N MET A 1 -9.74 1.93 0.69
CA MET A 1 -8.47 2.61 1.00
C MET A 1 -7.40 1.54 0.99
N GLY A 2 -6.20 1.83 0.47
CA GLY A 2 -5.11 0.86 0.44
C GLY A 2 -4.55 0.58 1.83
N LEU A 3 -4.20 -0.67 2.13
CA LEU A 3 -3.60 -1.07 3.40
C LEU A 3 -2.08 -0.82 3.37
N ASN A 4 -1.55 -0.21 4.44
CA ASN A 4 -0.11 -0.14 4.71
C ASN A 4 0.17 -0.95 5.98
N CYS A 5 0.29 -2.27 5.85
CA CYS A 5 0.39 -3.17 6.99
C CYS A 5 1.18 -4.42 6.64
N ALA A 6 1.61 -5.15 7.67
CA ALA A 6 2.06 -6.52 7.57
C ALA A 6 1.11 -7.45 8.31
N VAL A 7 0.88 -8.62 7.73
CA VAL A 7 0.12 -9.71 8.34
C VAL A 7 0.95 -10.98 8.23
N ALA A 8 1.15 -11.68 9.34
CA ALA A 8 1.84 -12.96 9.38
C ALA A 8 0.98 -14.00 10.09
N VAL A 9 0.94 -15.21 9.55
CA VAL A 9 0.17 -16.33 10.10
C VAL A 9 1.12 -17.47 10.42
N LEU A 10 1.20 -17.82 11.70
CA LEU A 10 1.95 -18.96 12.21
C LEU A 10 0.97 -20.10 12.54
N THR A 11 1.23 -21.30 12.04
CA THR A 11 0.36 -22.46 12.28
C THR A 11 0.91 -23.37 13.37
N GLY A 12 0.06 -23.79 14.31
CA GLY A 12 0.47 -24.71 15.39
C GLY A 12 1.28 -24.06 16.50
N VAL A 13 1.23 -22.73 16.59
CA VAL A 13 1.88 -21.90 17.62
C VAL A 13 0.81 -21.05 18.27
N ASP A 14 0.94 -20.80 19.57
CA ASP A 14 0.12 -19.83 20.30
C ASP A 14 0.96 -18.65 20.83
N VAL A 15 0.30 -17.68 21.46
CA VAL A 15 0.98 -16.51 22.06
C VAL A 15 1.92 -16.94 23.19
N ALA A 16 1.64 -18.04 23.90
CA ALA A 16 2.47 -18.52 25.00
C ALA A 16 3.79 -19.14 24.50
N ASP A 17 3.79 -19.73 23.30
CA ASP A 17 5.01 -20.21 22.65
C ASP A 17 5.97 -19.06 22.29
N LEU A 18 5.44 -17.88 21.94
CA LEU A 18 6.25 -16.68 21.67
C LEU A 18 6.98 -16.17 22.92
N ALA A 19 6.55 -16.54 24.13
CA ALA A 19 7.24 -16.16 25.36
C ALA A 19 8.69 -16.66 25.43
N ARG A 20 9.03 -17.72 24.70
CA ARG A 20 10.42 -18.22 24.58
C ARG A 20 11.34 -17.26 23.82
N LEU A 21 10.76 -16.37 23.03
CA LEU A 21 11.44 -15.32 22.28
C LEU A 21 11.43 -13.98 23.05
N GLY A 22 10.97 -13.98 24.30
CA GLY A 22 10.81 -12.75 25.09
C GLY A 22 9.61 -11.90 24.69
N VAL A 23 8.71 -12.44 23.88
CA VAL A 23 7.49 -11.74 23.43
C VAL A 23 6.36 -12.02 24.39
N HIS A 24 5.73 -10.97 24.89
CA HIS A 24 4.65 -11.09 25.88
C HIS A 24 3.50 -10.15 25.55
N PRO A 25 2.25 -10.53 25.83
CA PRO A 25 1.15 -9.58 25.82
C PRO A 25 1.37 -8.37 26.72
N THR A 26 0.99 -7.18 26.25
CA THR A 26 0.96 -5.97 27.10
C THR A 26 -0.30 -5.91 27.98
N GLY A 27 -1.32 -6.69 27.62
CA GLY A 27 -2.65 -6.63 28.25
C GLY A 27 -3.59 -5.61 27.60
N ARG A 28 -3.08 -4.77 26.69
CA ARG A 28 -3.91 -3.90 25.86
C ARG A 28 -4.56 -4.74 24.75
N VAL A 29 -5.86 -4.51 24.54
CA VAL A 29 -6.64 -5.10 23.46
C VAL A 29 -7.06 -3.98 22.51
N VAL A 30 -6.87 -4.19 21.22
CA VAL A 30 -7.21 -3.26 20.15
C VAL A 30 -8.03 -3.97 19.09
N THR A 31 -8.78 -3.21 18.30
CA THR A 31 -9.50 -3.73 17.14
C THR A 31 -8.60 -3.84 15.91
N GLY A 32 -8.98 -4.68 14.94
CA GLY A 32 -8.22 -4.90 13.71
C GLY A 32 -7.91 -3.63 12.92
N ASP A 33 -8.86 -2.70 12.83
CA ASP A 33 -8.67 -1.40 12.18
C ASP A 33 -7.58 -0.55 12.85
N VAL A 34 -7.54 -0.56 14.19
CA VAL A 34 -6.51 0.14 14.98
C VAL A 34 -5.16 -0.55 14.82
N ALA A 35 -5.11 -1.88 14.94
CA ALA A 35 -3.87 -2.64 14.82
C ALA A 35 -3.18 -2.46 13.46
N LEU A 36 -3.95 -2.31 12.39
CA LEU A 36 -3.44 -2.03 11.04
C LEU A 36 -2.82 -0.63 10.89
N GLY A 37 -3.10 0.29 11.82
CA GLY A 37 -2.55 1.65 11.84
C GLY A 37 -1.48 1.88 12.91
N GLU A 38 -1.25 0.93 13.82
CA GLU A 38 -0.23 1.01 14.86
C GLU A 38 1.03 0.25 14.46
N GLU A 39 2.21 0.79 14.78
CA GLU A 39 3.50 0.12 14.51
C GLU A 39 3.75 -1.07 15.46
N GLN A 40 3.07 -1.09 16.61
CA GLN A 40 3.20 -2.15 17.62
C GLN A 40 2.55 -3.46 17.14
N PRO A 41 3.26 -4.61 17.18
CA PRO A 41 2.69 -5.91 16.82
C PRO A 41 1.49 -6.29 17.69
N CYS A 42 0.42 -6.72 17.05
CA CYS A 42 -0.79 -7.26 17.68
C CYS A 42 -1.03 -8.70 17.24
N ALA A 43 -1.69 -9.50 18.07
CA ALA A 43 -1.91 -10.91 17.82
C ALA A 43 -3.30 -11.40 18.17
N VAL A 44 -3.79 -12.39 17.42
CA VAL A 44 -5.02 -13.13 17.74
C VAL A 44 -4.86 -14.60 17.36
N LEU A 45 -5.42 -15.50 18.18
CA LEU A 45 -5.49 -16.92 17.86
C LEU A 45 -6.83 -17.21 17.17
N ARG A 46 -6.79 -17.65 15.92
CA ARG A 46 -7.98 -17.96 15.12
C ARG A 46 -7.82 -19.32 14.45
N ASP A 47 -8.75 -20.23 14.72
CA ASP A 47 -8.77 -21.58 14.13
C ASP A 47 -7.44 -22.35 14.26
N GLY A 48 -6.76 -22.20 15.41
CA GLY A 48 -5.46 -22.83 15.67
C GLY A 48 -4.27 -22.18 14.95
N ARG A 49 -4.45 -20.97 14.43
CA ARG A 49 -3.43 -20.16 13.78
C ARG A 49 -3.22 -18.87 14.55
N LEU A 50 -1.97 -18.56 14.85
CA LEU A 50 -1.60 -17.30 15.45
C LEU A 50 -1.42 -16.28 14.33
N VAL A 51 -2.29 -15.29 14.30
CA VAL A 51 -2.22 -14.19 13.34
C VAL A 51 -1.59 -12.99 14.02
N LEU A 52 -0.56 -12.44 13.39
CA LEU A 52 0.18 -11.26 13.79
C LEU A 52 -0.09 -10.13 12.79
N VAL A 53 -0.23 -8.91 13.27
CA VAL A 53 -0.46 -7.73 12.42
C VAL A 53 0.14 -6.46 13.03
N CYS A 54 0.67 -5.58 12.18
CA CYS A 54 0.93 -4.17 12.50
C CYS A 54 1.09 -3.34 11.21
N ALA A 55 1.28 -2.03 11.35
CA ALA A 55 1.55 -1.11 10.25
C ALA A 55 2.99 -1.20 9.68
N ASP A 56 3.86 -2.02 10.28
CA ASP A 56 5.29 -2.07 9.95
C ASP A 56 5.69 -3.37 9.19
N PRO A 57 6.30 -3.28 7.98
CA PRO A 57 6.75 -4.45 7.22
C PRO A 57 7.79 -5.32 7.93
N ARG A 58 8.55 -4.76 8.89
CA ARG A 58 9.56 -5.48 9.69
C ARG A 58 8.94 -6.60 10.55
N LEU A 59 7.62 -6.60 10.73
CA LEU A 59 6.90 -7.72 11.34
C LEU A 59 7.21 -9.05 10.66
N LEU A 60 7.38 -9.06 9.33
CA LEU A 60 7.67 -10.29 8.60
C LEU A 60 9.04 -10.87 8.97
N ASP A 61 10.00 -10.04 9.37
CA ASP A 61 11.34 -10.49 9.74
C ASP A 61 11.30 -11.21 11.10
N VAL A 62 10.64 -10.61 12.09
CA VAL A 62 10.50 -11.23 13.41
C VAL A 62 9.56 -12.44 13.39
N ALA A 63 8.53 -12.44 12.54
CA ALA A 63 7.66 -13.60 12.35
C ALA A 63 8.41 -14.76 11.69
N ASP A 64 9.32 -14.49 10.75
CA ASP A 64 10.18 -15.50 10.12
C ASP A 64 11.17 -16.12 11.12
N GLU A 65 11.77 -15.30 11.99
CA GLU A 65 12.61 -15.78 13.08
C GLU A 65 11.81 -16.63 14.09
N ALA A 66 10.60 -16.18 14.44
CA ALA A 66 9.71 -16.92 15.32
C ALA A 66 9.31 -18.28 14.71
N ALA A 67 8.97 -18.30 13.43
CA ALA A 67 8.68 -19.52 12.67
C ALA A 67 9.89 -20.47 12.64
N ALA A 68 11.09 -19.95 12.35
CA ALA A 68 12.32 -20.74 12.33
C ALA A 68 12.65 -21.33 13.71
N THR A 69 12.43 -20.57 14.78
CA THR A 69 12.73 -21.00 16.16
C THR A 69 11.73 -22.01 16.69
N THR A 70 10.43 -21.82 16.38
CA THR A 70 9.36 -22.72 16.81
C THR A 70 9.18 -23.93 15.89
N GLY A 71 9.76 -23.89 14.68
CA GLY A 71 9.54 -24.89 13.64
C GLY A 71 8.16 -24.80 13.00
N ALA A 72 7.47 -23.68 13.17
CA ALA A 72 6.11 -23.49 12.70
C ALA A 72 6.05 -23.05 11.23
N PRO A 73 5.06 -23.51 10.47
CA PRO A 73 4.78 -22.96 9.16
C PRO A 73 4.36 -21.49 9.26
N LEU A 74 4.92 -20.66 8.39
CA LEU A 74 4.62 -19.24 8.23
C LEU A 74 4.12 -18.96 6.82
N ALA A 75 3.08 -18.15 6.74
CA ALA A 75 2.73 -17.39 5.55
C ALA A 75 2.47 -15.94 5.96
N GLY A 76 3.10 -15.00 5.25
CA GLY A 76 2.98 -13.59 5.58
C GLY A 76 2.98 -12.70 4.35
N VAL A 77 2.35 -11.54 4.50
CA VAL A 77 2.31 -10.47 3.51
C VAL A 77 2.66 -9.14 4.16
N ALA A 78 3.34 -8.29 3.43
CA ALA A 78 3.40 -6.86 3.72
C ALA A 78 2.81 -6.10 2.54
N LEU A 79 1.85 -5.25 2.82
CA LEU A 79 1.14 -4.42 1.87
C LEU A 79 1.61 -2.99 2.09
N GLY A 80 2.18 -2.39 1.06
CA GLY A 80 2.47 -0.97 1.00
C GLY A 80 1.64 -0.36 -0.12
N SER A 81 0.32 -0.37 0.02
CA SER A 81 -0.61 -0.01 -1.07
C SER A 81 -0.39 1.43 -1.57
N THR A 82 0.11 2.35 -0.72
CA THR A 82 0.49 3.70 -1.20
C THR A 82 1.73 3.74 -2.09
N ALA A 83 2.55 2.70 -2.03
CA ALA A 83 3.80 2.56 -2.77
C ALA A 83 3.74 1.48 -3.87
N ASP A 84 2.60 0.78 -4.01
CA ASP A 84 2.46 -0.43 -4.83
C ASP A 84 3.56 -1.47 -4.55
N VAL A 85 4.01 -1.55 -3.29
CA VAL A 85 5.00 -2.54 -2.83
C VAL A 85 4.28 -3.64 -2.09
N TYR A 86 4.52 -4.88 -2.49
CA TYR A 86 3.98 -6.04 -1.79
C TYR A 86 5.09 -7.05 -1.53
N VAL A 87 5.12 -7.60 -0.32
CA VAL A 87 6.04 -8.68 0.04
C VAL A 87 5.21 -9.91 0.37
N LEU A 88 5.60 -11.05 -0.18
CA LEU A 88 5.11 -12.37 0.18
C LEU A 88 6.25 -13.15 0.82
N ARG A 89 5.98 -13.78 1.96
CA ARG A 89 6.96 -14.61 2.66
C ARG A 89 6.32 -15.92 3.13
N PHE A 90 7.00 -17.03 2.83
CA PHE A 90 6.61 -18.36 3.28
C PHE A 90 7.78 -19.06 3.96
N ARG A 91 7.49 -19.84 4.99
CA ARG A 91 8.44 -20.77 5.60
C ARG A 91 7.73 -22.05 6.05
N ASP A 92 8.38 -23.18 5.80
CA ASP A 92 8.04 -24.47 6.39
C ASP A 92 9.33 -25.25 6.66
N GLY A 93 9.74 -25.29 7.93
CA GLY A 93 11.03 -25.81 8.36
C GLY A 93 12.21 -25.09 7.69
N ALA A 94 13.02 -25.85 6.94
CA ALA A 94 14.18 -25.33 6.22
C ALA A 94 13.82 -24.66 4.88
N ARG A 95 12.61 -24.89 4.36
CA ARG A 95 12.16 -24.29 3.10
C ARG A 95 11.68 -22.87 3.41
N ALA A 96 12.27 -21.88 2.76
CA ALA A 96 11.88 -20.48 2.88
C ALA A 96 11.75 -19.86 1.49
N ARG A 97 10.85 -18.88 1.38
CA ARG A 97 10.51 -18.19 0.14
C ARG A 97 10.16 -16.76 0.44
N GLU A 98 10.74 -15.86 -0.36
CA GLU A 98 10.41 -14.45 -0.34
C GLU A 98 10.22 -13.96 -1.77
N ARG A 99 9.17 -13.16 -1.97
CA ARG A 99 8.92 -12.45 -3.22
C ARG A 99 8.56 -11.01 -2.92
N VAL A 100 9.24 -10.08 -3.58
CA VAL A 100 8.98 -8.64 -3.49
C VAL A 100 8.45 -8.16 -4.83
N LEU A 101 7.34 -7.46 -4.78
CA LEU A 101 6.62 -6.91 -5.93
C LEU A 101 6.63 -5.39 -5.83
N TYR A 102 6.84 -4.72 -6.96
CA TYR A 102 6.71 -3.27 -7.10
C TYR A 102 5.93 -2.97 -8.37
N GLY A 103 4.76 -2.34 -8.25
CA GLY A 103 3.89 -2.05 -9.40
C GLY A 103 3.49 -3.31 -10.17
N ALA A 104 3.19 -4.40 -9.44
CA ALA A 104 2.90 -5.74 -9.97
C ALA A 104 4.04 -6.44 -10.73
N GLU A 105 5.23 -5.85 -10.81
CA GLU A 105 6.43 -6.51 -11.34
C GLU A 105 7.22 -7.15 -10.16
N THR A 106 7.68 -8.40 -10.31
CA THR A 106 8.61 -9.01 -9.34
C THR A 106 9.95 -8.30 -9.42
N VAL A 107 10.40 -7.70 -8.31
CA VAL A 107 11.70 -7.02 -8.21
C VAL A 107 12.75 -7.82 -7.45
N SER A 108 12.31 -8.73 -6.57
CA SER A 108 13.18 -9.66 -5.85
C SER A 108 12.45 -10.97 -5.63
N GLU A 109 13.17 -12.08 -5.75
CA GLU A 109 12.64 -13.42 -5.53
C GLU A 109 13.76 -14.33 -5.01
N GLY A 110 13.49 -15.05 -3.94
CA GLY A 110 14.36 -16.08 -3.38
C GLY A 110 13.55 -17.30 -2.93
N GLY A 111 14.14 -18.49 -3.05
CA GLY A 111 13.49 -19.77 -2.73
C GLY A 111 12.64 -20.33 -3.87
N GLU A 112 12.14 -21.56 -3.67
CA GLU A 112 11.23 -22.23 -4.62
C GLU A 112 9.78 -21.82 -4.37
N ALA A 113 9.04 -21.49 -5.43
CA ALA A 113 7.65 -21.05 -5.35
C ALA A 113 6.73 -22.07 -4.66
N TRP A 114 5.76 -21.58 -3.89
CA TRP A 114 4.71 -22.40 -3.30
C TRP A 114 3.60 -22.69 -4.32
N VAL A 115 2.85 -23.78 -4.11
CA VAL A 115 1.76 -24.18 -5.02
C VAL A 115 0.67 -23.10 -5.09
N GLU A 116 0.43 -22.43 -3.96
CA GLU A 116 -0.51 -21.33 -3.83
C GLU A 116 -0.09 -20.11 -4.68
N GLU A 117 1.22 -19.87 -4.80
CA GLU A 117 1.78 -18.82 -5.68
C GLU A 117 1.64 -19.21 -7.16
N GLU A 118 2.00 -20.44 -7.52
CA GLU A 118 1.95 -20.91 -8.92
C GLU A 118 0.53 -20.92 -9.50
N ALA A 119 -0.47 -21.11 -8.63
CA ALA A 119 -1.87 -21.03 -8.99
C ALA A 119 -2.33 -19.62 -9.39
N LEU A 120 -1.54 -18.58 -9.09
CA LEU A 120 -1.72 -17.25 -9.66
C LEU A 120 -0.72 -17.09 -10.81
N GLY A 121 -1.22 -16.93 -12.03
CA GLY A 121 -0.37 -16.58 -13.16
C GLY A 121 0.45 -15.32 -12.86
N SER A 122 1.62 -15.19 -13.48
CA SER A 122 2.56 -14.08 -13.24
C SER A 122 1.95 -12.68 -13.40
N GLU A 123 0.87 -12.55 -14.16
CA GLU A 123 0.16 -11.30 -14.46
C GLU A 123 -0.90 -10.92 -13.40
N ALA A 124 -1.12 -11.75 -12.37
CA ALA A 124 -2.15 -11.56 -11.35
C ALA A 124 -1.64 -11.08 -9.97
N PHE A 125 -0.35 -10.73 -9.84
CA PHE A 125 0.26 -10.35 -8.56
C PHE A 125 0.15 -8.84 -8.25
N ALA A 126 -1.08 -8.35 -8.14
CA ALA A 126 -1.42 -7.08 -7.47
C ALA A 126 -1.78 -7.32 -5.98
N GLU A 127 -2.22 -6.29 -5.25
CA GLU A 127 -2.68 -6.39 -3.84
C GLU A 127 -3.66 -7.56 -3.65
N ASP A 128 -4.71 -7.62 -4.47
CA ASP A 128 -5.71 -8.70 -4.43
C ASP A 128 -5.11 -10.09 -4.68
N GLY A 129 -4.11 -10.18 -5.56
CA GLY A 129 -3.42 -11.43 -5.85
C GLY A 129 -2.62 -11.91 -4.64
N VAL A 130 -1.86 -11.01 -4.02
CA VAL A 130 -1.06 -11.28 -2.82
C VAL A 130 -1.96 -11.74 -1.67
N LEU A 131 -3.09 -11.04 -1.47
CA LEU A 131 -4.10 -11.43 -0.48
C LEU A 131 -4.74 -12.78 -0.81
N ALA A 132 -5.01 -13.08 -2.08
CA ALA A 132 -5.55 -14.37 -2.48
C ALA A 132 -4.54 -15.52 -2.25
N VAL A 133 -3.23 -15.31 -2.42
CA VAL A 133 -2.22 -16.32 -2.04
C VAL A 133 -2.26 -16.55 -0.54
N LEU A 134 -2.29 -15.48 0.26
CA LEU A 134 -2.35 -15.60 1.72
C LEU A 134 -3.61 -16.37 2.15
N GLU A 135 -4.78 -16.03 1.60
CA GLU A 135 -6.05 -16.69 1.90
C GLU A 135 -5.99 -18.18 1.53
N ARG A 136 -5.42 -18.54 0.37
CA ARG A 136 -5.28 -19.96 -0.01
C ARG A 136 -4.32 -20.71 0.91
N ALA A 137 -3.20 -20.11 1.28
CA ALA A 137 -2.19 -20.73 2.10
C ALA A 137 -2.63 -20.91 3.57
N THR A 138 -3.44 -19.97 4.07
CA THR A 138 -3.76 -19.89 5.50
C THR A 138 -5.23 -20.10 5.83
N GLY A 139 -6.12 -20.00 4.84
CA GLY A 139 -7.56 -19.86 5.05
C GLY A 139 -7.97 -18.51 5.67
N LEU A 140 -7.04 -17.58 5.84
CA LEU A 140 -7.31 -16.26 6.42
C LEU A 140 -7.79 -15.29 5.35
N ARG A 141 -9.03 -14.85 5.48
CA ARG A 141 -9.59 -13.77 4.67
C ARG A 141 -9.52 -12.45 5.44
N LEU A 142 -8.93 -11.43 4.83
CA LEU A 142 -8.88 -10.07 5.37
C LEU A 142 -10.06 -9.26 4.81
N ASP A 143 -11.26 -9.52 5.34
CA ASP A 143 -12.51 -8.83 4.99
C ASP A 143 -12.93 -7.81 6.06
N ASP A 144 -14.14 -7.26 5.95
CA ASP A 144 -14.65 -6.26 6.91
C ASP A 144 -14.76 -6.81 8.33
N ASP A 145 -15.04 -8.12 8.49
CA ASP A 145 -15.11 -8.75 9.81
C ASP A 145 -13.74 -8.74 10.50
N TRP A 146 -12.65 -8.78 9.73
CA TRP A 146 -11.28 -8.66 10.24
C TRP A 146 -11.06 -7.36 11.03
N MET A 147 -11.65 -6.26 10.57
CA MET A 147 -11.49 -4.94 11.17
C MET A 147 -12.05 -4.87 12.59
N HIS A 148 -12.96 -5.78 12.94
CA HIS A 148 -13.64 -5.82 14.23
C HIS A 148 -13.10 -6.88 15.19
N LEU A 149 -12.10 -7.65 14.77
CA LEU A 149 -11.47 -8.63 15.67
C LEU A 149 -10.74 -7.91 16.80
N GLU A 150 -10.85 -8.48 18.00
CA GLU A 150 -10.06 -8.07 19.16
C GLU A 150 -8.69 -8.76 19.10
N LEU A 151 -7.64 -7.96 19.03
CA LEU A 151 -6.26 -8.41 19.03
C LEU A 151 -5.54 -7.93 20.29
N GLN A 152 -4.66 -8.78 20.79
CA GLN A 152 -3.82 -8.48 21.93
C GLN A 152 -2.52 -7.84 21.46
N GLU A 153 -2.23 -6.64 21.94
CA GLU A 153 -0.95 -5.98 21.68
C GLU A 153 0.19 -6.77 22.34
N LEU A 154 1.30 -6.92 21.63
CA LEU A 154 2.49 -7.64 22.06
C LEU A 154 3.62 -6.66 22.35
N ALA A 155 4.28 -6.84 23.48
CA ALA A 155 5.61 -6.29 23.73
C ALA A 155 6.63 -7.10 22.90
N TRP A 156 6.82 -6.67 21.66
CA TRP A 156 7.77 -7.24 20.72
C TRP A 156 8.55 -6.11 20.05
N THR A 157 9.86 -6.06 20.29
CA THR A 157 10.75 -5.08 19.66
C THR A 157 11.02 -5.47 18.21
N LEU A 158 10.74 -4.58 17.27
CA LEU A 158 11.07 -4.80 15.86
C LEU A 158 12.53 -4.40 15.58
N PRO A 159 13.19 -5.04 14.59
CA PRO A 159 14.58 -4.75 14.23
C PRO A 159 14.79 -3.25 13.94
N GLY A 160 15.77 -2.63 14.60
CA GLY A 160 16.07 -1.20 14.46
C GLY A 160 15.41 -0.28 15.48
N ASP A 161 14.47 -0.76 16.30
CA ASP A 161 13.89 0.03 17.40
C ASP A 161 14.77 0.01 18.67
N GLU A 162 15.83 -0.80 18.69
CA GLU A 162 16.75 -1.00 19.82
C GLU A 162 17.48 0.28 20.24
N ASP A 163 17.68 1.20 19.30
CA ASP A 163 18.37 2.48 19.50
C ASP A 163 17.41 3.63 19.87
N ALA A 164 16.10 3.40 19.89
CA ALA A 164 15.16 4.42 20.31
C ALA A 164 15.41 4.74 21.80
N PRO A 165 15.62 6.01 22.18
CA PRO A 165 15.78 6.36 23.59
C PRO A 165 14.54 5.87 24.31
N ALA A 166 14.74 5.04 25.34
CA ALA A 166 13.66 4.50 26.16
C ALA A 166 12.71 5.64 26.50
N THR A 167 11.49 5.61 25.94
CA THR A 167 10.47 6.56 26.28
C THR A 167 10.22 6.40 27.78
N ASP A 168 10.46 7.46 28.53
CA ASP A 168 10.24 7.45 29.97
C ASP A 168 8.86 6.84 30.24
N PRO A 169 8.74 5.87 31.17
CA PRO A 169 7.49 5.19 31.42
C PRO A 169 6.41 6.24 31.65
N VAL A 170 5.39 6.23 30.80
CA VAL A 170 4.26 7.15 30.89
C VAL A 170 3.70 7.00 32.30
N GLU A 171 3.96 8.01 33.12
CA GLU A 171 3.53 8.04 34.52
C GLU A 171 2.01 7.80 34.50
N PRO A 172 1.51 6.75 35.19
CA PRO A 172 0.10 6.39 35.11
C PRO A 172 -0.69 7.63 35.49
N ALA A 173 -1.44 8.17 34.51
CA ALA A 173 -2.17 9.41 34.67
C ALA A 173 -2.92 9.35 36.00
N HIS A 174 -2.49 10.20 36.94
CA HIS A 174 -3.14 10.31 38.23
C HIS A 174 -4.63 10.43 37.98
N ALA A 175 -5.37 9.39 38.38
CA ALA A 175 -6.82 9.39 38.39
C ALA A 175 -7.25 10.54 39.31
N SER A 176 -7.44 11.71 38.69
CA SER A 176 -8.02 12.89 39.30
C SER A 176 -9.40 12.49 39.77
N GLY A 177 -9.51 12.28 41.08
CA GLY A 177 -10.75 12.00 41.77
C GLY A 177 -11.81 13.00 41.38
N ILE A 178 -12.86 12.49 40.75
CA ILE A 178 -14.19 13.03 40.91
C ILE A 178 -14.98 11.95 41.64
N ASP A 179 -15.22 12.26 42.92
CA ASP A 179 -16.23 11.68 43.80
C ASP A 179 -17.46 11.18 43.03
N ALA A 180 -17.85 9.93 43.22
CA ALA A 180 -18.70 9.54 44.34
C ALA A 180 -20.00 10.35 44.39
N LEU A 181 -20.99 9.97 43.56
CA LEU A 181 -22.40 9.99 43.95
C LEU A 181 -23.21 9.18 42.93
N MET A 182 -24.14 8.36 43.44
CA MET A 182 -25.10 7.50 42.72
C MET A 182 -24.49 6.15 42.32
N GLY A 183 -24.84 5.01 42.89
CA GLY A 183 -26.09 4.61 43.53
C GLY A 183 -26.40 3.22 42.99
N ALA A 184 -26.11 2.17 43.76
CA ALA A 184 -26.64 0.84 43.48
C ALA A 184 -28.18 0.93 43.46
N PRO A 185 -28.89 0.20 42.57
CA PRO A 185 -29.20 -1.17 42.96
C PRO A 185 -29.46 -2.18 41.82
N SER A 186 -29.64 -3.42 42.26
CA SER A 186 -30.55 -4.44 41.72
C SER A 186 -30.00 -5.45 40.70
N ALA A 187 -29.71 -6.62 41.25
CA ALA A 187 -29.84 -7.91 40.58
C ALA A 187 -31.27 -8.06 40.01
N VAL A 188 -31.36 -8.32 38.71
CA VAL A 188 -32.57 -8.81 38.04
C VAL A 188 -32.24 -10.17 37.46
N THR A 189 -32.69 -11.21 38.17
CA THR A 189 -33.01 -12.51 37.60
C THR A 189 -34.29 -12.39 36.77
N HIS A 190 -34.27 -12.85 35.52
CA HIS A 190 -35.49 -13.31 34.86
C HIS A 190 -35.28 -14.64 34.11
N PRO A 191 -36.25 -15.58 34.23
CA PRO A 191 -36.25 -16.89 33.59
C PRO A 191 -37.14 -16.93 32.33
N GLY A 192 -37.03 -18.02 31.56
CA GLY A 192 -37.99 -18.43 30.50
C GLY A 192 -37.51 -18.02 29.11
N GLY A 193 -37.31 -18.91 28.14
CA GLY A 193 -38.09 -20.10 27.83
C GLY A 193 -39.20 -19.72 26.84
N HIS A 194 -38.87 -19.66 25.54
CA HIS A 194 -39.88 -19.65 24.49
C HIS A 194 -39.41 -20.49 23.30
N LEU A 195 -39.92 -21.72 23.24
CA LEU A 195 -40.10 -22.48 22.02
C LEU A 195 -41.08 -21.71 21.13
N VAL A 196 -40.70 -21.47 19.88
CA VAL A 196 -41.64 -21.14 18.81
C VAL A 196 -41.50 -22.26 17.78
N ASP A 197 -42.48 -23.17 17.84
CA ASP A 197 -42.88 -24.00 16.70
C ASP A 197 -43.48 -23.09 15.63
N HIS A 198 -42.97 -23.21 14.40
CA HIS A 198 -43.68 -22.78 13.19
C HIS A 198 -43.61 -23.92 12.17
N ASP A 199 -44.41 -24.95 12.45
CA ASP A 199 -45.09 -25.71 11.42
C ASP A 199 -46.39 -24.96 11.06
N ASP A 200 -46.63 -24.81 9.76
CA ASP A 200 -47.91 -24.77 9.04
C ASP A 200 -47.81 -23.82 7.84
N LEU A 201 -47.67 -24.36 6.62
CA LEU A 201 -48.75 -24.59 5.64
C LEU A 201 -49.04 -23.34 4.78
N ASP A 202 -48.76 -23.45 3.47
CA ASP A 202 -49.77 -23.42 2.40
C ASP A 202 -49.16 -23.00 1.06
N ASP A 203 -49.15 -23.96 0.13
CA ASP A 203 -49.83 -23.88 -1.16
C ASP A 203 -49.86 -22.50 -1.85
N ARG A 204 -48.93 -22.32 -2.79
CA ARG A 204 -49.20 -21.55 -4.01
C ARG A 204 -48.72 -22.29 -5.25
N ASP A 205 -49.70 -23.00 -5.80
CA ASP A 205 -49.82 -23.39 -7.19
C ASP A 205 -49.60 -22.23 -8.16
N ASP A 206 -49.10 -22.63 -9.34
CA ASP A 206 -49.39 -22.06 -10.65
C ASP A 206 -49.07 -20.58 -10.89
N GLN A 207 -47.84 -20.33 -11.37
CA GLN A 207 -47.58 -19.18 -12.24
C GLN A 207 -46.85 -19.62 -13.51
N ASP A 208 -47.69 -19.92 -14.51
CA ASP A 208 -47.52 -19.79 -15.96
C ASP A 208 -46.10 -19.57 -16.48
N ASP A 209 -45.55 -20.70 -16.94
CA ASP A 209 -44.44 -20.87 -17.85
C ASP A 209 -44.75 -20.21 -19.22
N HIS A 210 -44.52 -18.89 -19.29
CA HIS A 210 -44.35 -18.20 -20.57
C HIS A 210 -42.87 -18.19 -20.94
N GLY A 211 -42.50 -19.20 -21.72
CA GLY A 211 -41.19 -19.35 -22.35
C GLY A 211 -40.70 -18.07 -23.02
N ALA A 212 -39.88 -17.31 -22.29
CA ALA A 212 -38.97 -16.35 -22.87
C ALA A 212 -37.84 -17.15 -23.55
N PRO A 213 -37.44 -16.80 -24.78
CA PRO A 213 -36.36 -17.50 -25.47
C PRO A 213 -35.11 -17.40 -24.61
N ALA A 214 -34.41 -18.53 -24.48
CA ALA A 214 -33.11 -18.66 -23.83
C ALA A 214 -32.09 -17.71 -24.48
N GLY A 215 -32.15 -16.44 -24.09
CA GLY A 215 -31.09 -15.48 -24.30
C GLY A 215 -29.89 -16.00 -23.53
N ALA A 216 -28.85 -16.38 -24.25
CA ALA A 216 -27.57 -16.76 -23.69
C ALA A 216 -27.24 -15.78 -22.56
N ARG A 217 -27.21 -16.29 -21.32
CA ARG A 217 -26.54 -15.61 -20.22
C ARG A 217 -25.11 -15.44 -20.71
N GLN A 218 -24.81 -14.27 -21.24
CA GLN A 218 -23.46 -13.84 -21.55
C GLN A 218 -22.74 -13.96 -20.22
N ALA A 219 -21.92 -15.00 -20.11
CA ALA A 219 -21.14 -15.24 -18.91
C ALA A 219 -20.39 -13.95 -18.62
N ASP A 220 -20.71 -13.31 -17.49
CA ASP A 220 -20.01 -12.13 -17.01
C ASP A 220 -18.53 -12.52 -16.98
N ASP A 221 -17.77 -12.05 -17.97
CA ASP A 221 -16.36 -12.34 -18.06
C ASP A 221 -15.68 -11.62 -16.89
N PRO A 222 -15.21 -12.34 -15.85
CA PRO A 222 -14.62 -11.71 -14.69
C PRO A 222 -13.35 -10.92 -15.07
N ALA A 223 -12.75 -11.18 -16.24
CA ALA A 223 -11.65 -10.41 -16.78
C ALA A 223 -12.03 -8.98 -17.19
N ALA A 224 -13.32 -8.69 -17.45
CA ALA A 224 -13.77 -7.36 -17.85
C ALA A 224 -13.82 -6.35 -16.68
N ARG A 225 -13.61 -6.79 -15.44
CA ARG A 225 -13.58 -5.91 -14.24
C ARG A 225 -12.20 -5.33 -13.91
N TYR A 226 -11.15 -5.76 -14.60
CA TYR A 226 -9.79 -5.31 -14.32
C TYR A 226 -9.36 -4.18 -15.27
N VAL A 227 -8.87 -3.08 -14.70
CA VAL A 227 -8.29 -1.96 -15.46
C VAL A 227 -6.82 -2.28 -15.69
N ASP A 228 -6.39 -2.43 -16.94
CA ASP A 228 -4.98 -2.65 -17.29
C ASP A 228 -4.13 -1.41 -16.90
N LEU A 229 -3.23 -1.60 -15.93
CA LEU A 229 -2.31 -0.57 -15.43
C LEU A 229 -0.95 -0.57 -16.14
N ALA A 230 -0.63 -1.57 -16.98
CA ALA A 230 0.63 -1.63 -17.71
C ALA A 230 0.91 -0.36 -18.55
N PRO A 231 -0.10 0.28 -19.21
CA PRO A 231 0.09 1.55 -19.88
C PRO A 231 0.52 2.70 -18.96
N VAL A 232 0.08 2.69 -17.69
CA VAL A 232 0.44 3.71 -16.70
C VAL A 232 1.89 3.51 -16.26
N ALA A 233 2.28 2.29 -15.90
CA ALA A 233 3.64 1.94 -15.49
C ALA A 233 4.68 2.27 -16.59
N ALA A 234 4.39 1.90 -17.85
CA ALA A 234 5.25 2.25 -18.97
C ALA A 234 5.40 3.78 -19.14
N SER A 235 4.31 4.53 -19.00
CA SER A 235 4.36 6.00 -19.10
C SER A 235 5.07 6.67 -17.92
N SER A 236 5.03 6.08 -16.73
CA SER A 236 5.79 6.52 -15.55
C SER A 236 7.30 6.44 -15.79
N ARG A 237 7.79 5.29 -16.32
CA ARG A 237 9.21 5.11 -16.70
C ARG A 237 9.70 6.14 -17.70
N VAL A 238 8.92 6.39 -18.76
CA VAL A 238 9.23 7.42 -19.77
C VAL A 238 9.28 8.81 -19.15
N THR A 239 8.33 9.12 -18.27
CA THR A 239 8.28 10.42 -17.59
C THR A 239 9.48 10.61 -16.66
N ALA A 240 9.80 9.61 -15.84
CA ALA A 240 10.96 9.65 -14.95
C ALA A 240 12.27 9.85 -15.74
N ALA A 241 12.44 9.15 -16.87
CA ALA A 241 13.59 9.34 -17.75
C ALA A 241 13.65 10.77 -18.33
N ALA A 242 12.50 11.30 -18.79
CA ALA A 242 12.43 12.66 -19.30
C ALA A 242 12.80 13.71 -18.24
N VAL A 243 12.31 13.55 -17.00
CA VAL A 243 12.65 14.43 -15.86
C VAL A 243 14.13 14.33 -15.49
N GLY A 244 14.70 13.12 -15.49
CA GLY A 244 16.14 12.91 -15.28
C GLY A 244 17.01 13.62 -16.30
N VAL A 245 16.62 13.60 -17.58
CA VAL A 245 17.30 14.40 -18.63
C VAL A 245 17.19 15.90 -18.34
N GLY A 246 16.06 16.36 -17.81
CA GLY A 246 15.85 17.77 -17.45
C GLY A 246 16.79 18.23 -16.36
N LEU A 247 16.96 17.42 -15.32
CA LEU A 247 17.94 17.68 -14.27
C LEU A 247 19.38 17.75 -14.81
N ALA A 248 19.74 16.88 -15.76
CA ALA A 248 21.05 16.92 -16.38
C ALA A 248 21.26 18.21 -17.21
N ILE A 249 20.22 18.67 -17.91
CA ILE A 249 20.25 19.94 -18.65
C ILE A 249 20.40 21.12 -17.69
N GLU A 250 19.65 21.17 -16.60
CA GLU A 250 19.74 22.23 -15.58
C GLU A 250 21.14 22.26 -14.93
N ALA A 251 21.72 21.11 -14.61
CA ALA A 251 23.08 21.03 -14.10
C ALA A 251 24.11 21.57 -15.11
N LEU A 252 23.92 21.28 -16.40
CA LEU A 252 24.78 21.81 -17.46
C LEU A 252 24.63 23.34 -17.61
N LEU A 253 23.40 23.86 -17.54
CA LEU A 253 23.13 25.30 -17.59
C LEU A 253 23.75 26.03 -16.39
N ALA A 254 23.64 25.45 -15.18
CA ALA A 254 24.29 25.98 -13.99
C ALA A 254 25.82 25.99 -14.14
N LEU A 255 26.41 24.91 -14.66
CA LEU A 255 27.84 24.84 -14.93
C LEU A 255 28.28 25.88 -15.98
N LEU A 256 27.51 26.07 -17.05
CA LEU A 256 27.75 27.11 -18.05
C LEU A 256 27.68 28.50 -17.41
N ALA A 257 26.66 28.80 -16.63
CA ALA A 257 26.52 30.09 -15.94
C ALA A 257 27.63 30.35 -14.91
N LEU A 258 28.22 29.31 -14.32
CA LEU A 258 29.36 29.43 -13.41
C LEU A 258 30.70 29.59 -14.13
N THR A 259 30.84 29.01 -15.32
CA THR A 259 32.10 29.00 -16.08
C THR A 259 32.17 30.09 -17.15
N THR A 260 31.05 30.72 -17.45
CA THR A 260 30.89 31.78 -18.45
C THR A 260 30.06 32.92 -17.87
N ASP A 261 30.21 34.14 -18.37
CA ASP A 261 29.37 35.28 -17.97
C ASP A 261 27.96 35.22 -18.63
N LEU A 262 27.48 34.04 -18.99
CA LEU A 262 26.17 33.84 -19.60
C LEU A 262 25.08 33.81 -18.53
N THR A 263 23.92 34.37 -18.86
CA THR A 263 22.73 34.30 -18.01
C THR A 263 21.58 33.66 -18.79
N PHE A 264 20.82 32.80 -18.11
CA PHE A 264 19.72 32.02 -18.69
C PHE A 264 18.35 32.49 -18.17
N GLY A 265 18.27 33.75 -17.74
CA GLY A 265 17.12 34.31 -17.02
C GLY A 265 17.32 34.35 -15.51
N THR A 266 16.22 34.55 -14.77
CA THR A 266 16.24 34.57 -13.30
C THR A 266 16.58 33.19 -12.75
N LEU A 267 17.43 33.12 -11.73
CA LEU A 267 17.90 31.84 -11.14
C LEU A 267 16.79 31.06 -10.40
N LEU A 268 15.76 31.75 -9.90
CA LEU A 268 14.74 31.18 -9.04
C LEU A 268 13.93 30.03 -9.71
N PRO A 269 13.40 30.16 -10.93
CA PRO A 269 12.68 29.07 -11.60
C PRO A 269 13.51 27.81 -11.85
N HIS A 270 14.79 27.96 -12.17
CA HIS A 270 15.69 26.82 -12.38
C HIS A 270 15.89 26.04 -11.08
N VAL A 271 16.14 26.75 -9.96
CA VAL A 271 16.30 26.11 -8.64
C VAL A 271 15.01 25.43 -8.20
N LEU A 272 13.87 26.06 -8.41
CA LEU A 272 12.57 25.50 -8.04
C LEU A 272 12.25 24.25 -8.86
N PHE A 273 12.47 24.29 -10.17
CA PHE A 273 12.32 23.12 -11.03
C PHE A 273 13.23 21.96 -10.59
N VAL A 274 14.51 22.23 -10.30
CA VAL A 274 15.44 21.20 -9.79
C VAL A 274 14.96 20.60 -8.48
N ALA A 275 14.53 21.43 -7.52
CA ALA A 275 14.05 20.96 -6.24
C ALA A 275 12.82 20.04 -6.39
N VAL A 276 11.84 20.45 -7.20
CA VAL A 276 10.63 19.65 -7.47
C VAL A 276 10.97 18.37 -8.22
N ALA A 277 11.79 18.44 -9.26
CA ALA A 277 12.20 17.27 -10.04
C ALA A 277 12.98 16.25 -9.19
N CYS A 278 13.90 16.70 -8.34
CA CYS A 278 14.61 15.84 -7.39
C CYS A 278 13.65 15.20 -6.39
N PHE A 279 12.72 15.98 -5.82
CA PHE A 279 11.71 15.44 -4.91
C PHE A 279 10.85 14.35 -5.58
N VAL A 280 10.41 14.60 -6.81
CA VAL A 280 9.59 13.66 -7.58
C VAL A 280 10.33 12.36 -7.87
N LEU A 281 11.60 12.43 -8.28
CA LEU A 281 12.41 11.25 -8.55
C LEU A 281 12.77 10.49 -7.26
N ALA A 282 13.12 11.20 -6.18
CA ALA A 282 13.48 10.59 -4.90
C ALA A 282 12.28 9.92 -4.22
N ALA A 283 11.09 10.53 -4.31
CA ALA A 283 9.88 9.95 -3.78
C ALA A 283 9.39 8.74 -4.58
N GLY A 284 9.88 8.54 -5.82
CA GLY A 284 9.42 7.48 -6.72
C GLY A 284 7.95 7.61 -7.15
N ARG A 285 7.29 8.71 -6.77
CA ARG A 285 5.83 8.90 -6.89
C ARG A 285 5.52 10.07 -7.82
N LEU A 286 5.11 9.75 -9.06
CA LEU A 286 4.53 10.71 -10.00
C LEU A 286 3.03 10.86 -9.75
N ASN A 287 2.66 11.39 -8.57
CA ASN A 287 1.25 11.68 -8.31
C ASN A 287 0.75 12.85 -9.20
N LEU A 288 -0.57 12.95 -9.39
CA LEU A 288 -1.16 13.93 -10.29
C LEU A 288 -0.78 15.38 -9.92
N ILE A 289 -0.71 15.69 -8.62
CA ILE A 289 -0.35 17.01 -8.12
C ILE A 289 1.09 17.35 -8.51
N ALA A 290 2.01 16.42 -8.27
CA ALA A 290 3.41 16.55 -8.63
C ALA A 290 3.61 16.72 -10.14
N LEU A 291 2.85 15.99 -10.96
CA LEU A 291 2.87 16.17 -12.42
C LEU A 291 2.40 17.56 -12.84
N VAL A 292 1.33 18.06 -12.22
CA VAL A 292 0.83 19.43 -12.49
C VAL A 292 1.85 20.47 -12.07
N VAL A 293 2.41 20.37 -10.86
CA VAL A 293 3.43 21.31 -10.37
C VAL A 293 4.65 21.28 -11.28
N LEU A 294 5.19 20.10 -11.60
CA LEU A 294 6.36 19.97 -12.46
C LEU A 294 6.11 20.50 -13.88
N THR A 295 4.90 20.32 -14.41
CA THR A 295 4.49 20.90 -15.70
C THR A 295 4.46 22.42 -15.64
N LEU A 296 3.91 23.00 -14.57
CA LEU A 296 3.89 24.46 -14.36
C LEU A 296 5.30 25.01 -14.23
N GLU A 297 6.17 24.37 -13.46
CA GLU A 297 7.58 24.76 -13.34
C GLU A 297 8.30 24.73 -14.70
N ALA A 298 8.12 23.65 -15.48
CA ALA A 298 8.70 23.55 -16.82
C ALA A 298 8.20 24.68 -17.75
N VAL A 299 6.93 25.09 -17.63
CA VAL A 299 6.39 26.24 -18.37
C VAL A 299 7.03 27.54 -17.92
N VAL A 300 7.23 27.76 -16.62
CA VAL A 300 7.89 28.97 -16.10
C VAL A 300 9.33 29.04 -16.61
N VAL A 301 10.09 27.92 -16.55
CA VAL A 301 11.45 27.85 -17.09
C VAL A 301 11.46 28.11 -18.61
N LEU A 302 10.47 27.60 -19.35
CA LEU A 302 10.37 27.86 -20.79
C LEU A 302 10.17 29.36 -21.06
N VAL A 303 9.32 30.03 -20.30
CA VAL A 303 9.08 31.48 -20.41
C VAL A 303 10.35 32.27 -20.07
N THR A 304 11.12 31.87 -19.05
CA THR A 304 12.38 32.56 -18.73
C THR A 304 13.43 32.38 -19.81
N VAL A 305 13.57 31.19 -20.38
CA VAL A 305 14.49 30.89 -21.49
C VAL A 305 14.12 31.70 -22.74
N LEU A 306 12.84 31.80 -23.09
CA LEU A 306 12.37 32.65 -24.19
C LEU A 306 12.62 34.14 -23.93
N GLY A 307 12.46 34.58 -22.67
CA GLY A 307 12.77 35.93 -22.24
C GLY A 307 14.26 36.26 -22.31
N ALA A 308 15.14 35.31 -22.00
CA ALA A 308 16.59 35.44 -22.18
C ALA A 308 16.98 35.48 -23.67
N ALA A 309 16.31 34.69 -24.51
CA ALA A 309 16.54 34.67 -25.96
C ALA A 309 16.19 36.02 -26.60
N ASN A 310 15.09 36.63 -26.19
CA ASN A 310 14.69 37.96 -26.67
C ASN A 310 15.61 39.09 -26.19
N ARG A 311 16.44 38.85 -25.18
CA ARG A 311 17.38 39.83 -24.60
C ARG A 311 18.83 39.59 -25.06
N ASP A 312 19.06 38.63 -25.95
CA ASP A 312 20.39 38.21 -26.42
C ASP A 312 21.38 37.86 -25.29
N GLU A 313 20.87 37.33 -24.16
CA GLU A 313 21.67 37.03 -22.96
C GLU A 313 22.53 35.77 -23.08
N ALA A 314 22.21 34.89 -24.04
CA ALA A 314 22.94 33.67 -24.32
C ALA A 314 22.82 33.26 -25.80
N PRO A 315 23.68 32.34 -26.30
CA PRO A 315 23.61 31.90 -27.69
C PRO A 315 22.23 31.36 -28.05
N VAL A 316 21.59 31.96 -29.05
CA VAL A 316 20.21 31.63 -29.48
C VAL A 316 20.04 30.14 -29.77
N ALA A 317 21.04 29.49 -30.38
CA ALA A 317 21.00 28.06 -30.66
C ALA A 317 20.88 27.19 -29.37
N LEU A 318 21.57 27.58 -28.29
CA LEU A 318 21.49 26.90 -27.01
C LEU A 318 20.11 27.09 -26.38
N LEU A 319 19.59 28.32 -26.37
CA LEU A 319 18.27 28.64 -25.81
C LEU A 319 17.13 27.96 -26.59
N LEU A 320 17.24 27.87 -27.92
CA LEU A 320 16.30 27.12 -28.75
C LEU A 320 16.34 25.61 -28.44
N GLY A 321 17.53 25.05 -28.20
CA GLY A 321 17.68 23.66 -27.79
C GLY A 321 17.01 23.36 -26.46
N VAL A 322 17.23 24.20 -25.45
CA VAL A 322 16.58 24.09 -24.12
C VAL A 322 15.07 24.27 -24.25
N GLY A 323 14.62 25.28 -25.01
CA GLY A 323 13.20 25.53 -25.25
C GLY A 323 12.49 24.35 -25.92
N ALA A 324 13.10 23.75 -26.94
CA ALA A 324 12.56 22.56 -27.61
C ALA A 324 12.45 21.36 -26.66
N TYR A 325 13.46 21.15 -25.81
CA TYR A 325 13.42 20.12 -24.78
C TYR A 325 12.27 20.35 -23.77
N LEU A 326 12.10 21.58 -23.26
CA LEU A 326 11.04 21.89 -22.30
C LEU A 326 9.65 21.66 -22.88
N VAL A 327 9.43 22.00 -24.16
CA VAL A 327 8.18 21.69 -24.86
C VAL A 327 7.94 20.17 -24.92
N ALA A 328 8.98 19.39 -25.22
CA ALA A 328 8.87 17.92 -25.23
C ALA A 328 8.57 17.37 -23.84
N LEU A 329 9.24 17.88 -22.79
CA LEU A 329 9.00 17.49 -21.40
C LEU A 329 7.55 17.78 -20.98
N ILE A 330 7.04 18.98 -21.25
CA ILE A 330 5.64 19.35 -21.00
C ILE A 330 4.67 18.39 -21.71
N GLY A 331 4.98 18.02 -22.96
CA GLY A 331 4.20 17.04 -23.71
C GLY A 331 4.18 15.66 -23.06
N VAL A 332 5.32 15.16 -22.59
CA VAL A 332 5.43 13.87 -21.88
C VAL A 332 4.66 13.90 -20.56
N LEU A 333 4.82 14.96 -19.77
CA LEU A 333 4.13 15.14 -18.49
C LEU A 333 2.61 15.19 -18.68
N GLY A 334 2.13 15.97 -19.65
CA GLY A 334 0.70 16.07 -19.98
C GLY A 334 0.12 14.74 -20.50
N TRP A 335 0.88 14.00 -21.30
CA TRP A 335 0.49 12.67 -21.77
C TRP A 335 0.36 11.66 -20.63
N HIS A 336 1.32 11.64 -19.71
CA HIS A 336 1.27 10.76 -18.55
C HIS A 336 0.14 11.13 -17.59
N ALA A 337 -0.05 12.42 -17.29
CA ALA A 337 -1.16 12.91 -16.47
C ALA A 337 -2.52 12.48 -17.02
N ARG A 338 -2.71 12.54 -18.35
CA ARG A 338 -3.93 12.07 -19.02
C ARG A 338 -4.15 10.56 -18.84
N ARG A 339 -3.09 9.75 -18.91
CA ARG A 339 -3.17 8.30 -18.66
C ARG A 339 -3.57 7.98 -17.22
N VAL A 340 -2.94 8.66 -16.26
CA VAL A 340 -3.27 8.53 -14.84
C VAL A 340 -4.75 8.89 -14.61
N PHE A 341 -5.21 10.01 -15.18
CA PHE A 341 -6.61 10.42 -15.07
C PHE A 341 -7.59 9.40 -15.67
N HIS A 342 -7.29 8.85 -16.86
CA HIS A 342 -8.12 7.82 -17.46
C HIS A 342 -8.19 6.54 -16.62
N ALA A 343 -7.05 6.11 -16.05
CA ALA A 343 -7.02 4.95 -15.16
C ALA A 343 -7.84 5.21 -13.89
N GLN A 344 -7.67 6.36 -13.25
CA GLN A 344 -8.46 6.76 -12.07
C GLN A 344 -9.96 6.80 -12.35
N HIS A 345 -10.36 7.34 -13.51
CA HIS A 345 -11.76 7.39 -13.90
C HIS A 345 -12.34 5.99 -14.18
N ALA A 346 -11.58 5.12 -14.86
CA ALA A 346 -11.99 3.73 -15.11
C ALA A 346 -12.16 2.95 -13.80
N MET A 347 -11.24 3.11 -12.83
CA MET A 347 -11.35 2.51 -11.50
C MET A 347 -12.60 3.01 -10.75
N HIS A 348 -12.91 4.30 -10.86
CA HIS A 348 -14.10 4.87 -10.21
C HIS A 348 -15.41 4.32 -10.82
N LEU A 349 -15.46 4.11 -12.14
CA LEU A 349 -16.61 3.51 -12.81
C LEU A 349 -16.76 2.02 -12.50
N ALA A 350 -15.65 1.29 -12.36
CA ALA A 350 -15.68 -0.13 -12.00
C ALA A 350 -16.13 -0.39 -10.55
N ALA A 351 -16.01 0.62 -9.68
CA ALA A 351 -16.45 0.56 -8.29
C ALA A 351 -17.95 0.87 -8.08
N GLN A 352 -18.67 1.30 -9.13
CA GLN A 352 -20.11 1.60 -9.11
C GLN A 352 -20.93 0.41 -9.62
#